data_AF-A0A349MXW3-F1
#
_entry.id   AF-A0A349MXW3-F1
#
_cell.length_a   1.000
_cell.length_b   1.000
_cell.length_c   1.000
_cell.angle_alpha   90.00
_cell.angle_beta   90.00
_cell.angle_gamma   90.00
#
_symmetry.space_group_name_H-M   'P 1'
#
loop_
_entity.id
_entity.type
_entity.pdbx_description
1 polymer ?
#
loop_
_entity_poly.entity_id
_entity_poly.type
_entity_poly.pdbx_seq_one_letter_code
_entity_poly.pdbx_strand_id
1 'polypeptide(L)'
;MATSIQSIQVVLAKIQTALNDKAVRDRPELAHLLEQQQTILQSGNYGMRLRHLQGLLSRYALTHEFDLPNSVQQLNVTLIRQVRGFDVLLSSQQ
;
A
#
# COMPACT_ATOMS: atom_id res chain seq x y z
N MET A 1 8.95 -18.67 4.79
CA MET A 1 7.53 -18.26 4.65
C MET A 1 7.02 -17.31 5.75
N ALA A 2 7.72 -17.12 6.88
CA ALA A 2 7.28 -16.17 7.92
C ALA A 2 7.40 -14.68 7.54
N THR A 3 8.34 -14.33 6.64
CA THR A 3 8.65 -12.95 6.26
C THR A 3 7.51 -12.26 5.49
N SER A 4 6.77 -12.99 4.65
CA SER A 4 5.67 -12.42 3.85
C SER A 4 4.47 -12.02 4.70
N ILE A 5 4.18 -12.77 5.77
CA ILE A 5 3.04 -12.50 6.66
C ILE A 5 3.29 -11.24 7.50
N GLN A 6 4.51 -11.07 8.03
CA GLN A 6 4.88 -9.87 8.78
C GLN A 6 4.87 -8.61 7.90
N SER A 7 5.35 -8.74 6.65
CA SER A 7 5.30 -7.64 5.67
C SER A 7 3.87 -7.18 5.35
N ILE A 8 2.92 -8.11 5.19
CA ILE A 8 1.50 -7.80 4.96
C ILE A 8 0.92 -6.99 6.12
N GLN A 9 1.17 -7.42 7.35
CA GLN A 9 0.63 -6.76 8.54
C GLN A 9 1.13 -5.31 8.67
N VAL A 10 2.38 -5.04 8.33
CA VAL A 10 2.93 -3.67 8.32
C VAL A 10 2.19 -2.78 7.33
N VAL A 11 1.91 -3.28 6.12
CA VAL A 11 1.18 -2.52 5.10
C VAL A 11 -0.27 -2.30 5.52
N LEU A 12 -0.95 -3.33 6.03
CA LEU A 12 -2.32 -3.22 6.55
C LEU A 12 -2.42 -2.21 7.70
N ALA A 13 -1.45 -2.21 8.61
CA ALA A 13 -1.39 -1.22 9.69
C ALA A 13 -1.23 0.21 9.16
N LYS A 14 -0.38 0.41 8.14
CA LYS A 14 -0.21 1.73 7.50
C LYS A 14 -1.45 2.19 6.73
N ILE A 15 -2.17 1.27 6.09
CA ILE A 15 -3.48 1.55 5.49
C ILE A 15 -4.46 2.00 6.57
N GLN A 16 -4.53 1.30 7.70
CA GLN A 16 -5.41 1.68 8.80
C GLN A 16 -5.06 3.06 9.38
N THR A 17 -3.76 3.36 9.51
CA THR A 17 -3.31 4.71 9.91
C THR A 17 -3.77 5.77 8.92
N ALA A 18 -3.64 5.52 7.61
CA ALA A 18 -4.10 6.45 6.58
C ALA A 18 -5.62 6.64 6.61
N LEU A 19 -6.40 5.58 6.80
CA LEU A 19 -7.87 5.67 6.95
C LEU A 19 -8.31 6.44 8.21
N ASN A 20 -7.44 6.52 9.22
CA ASN A 20 -7.68 7.31 10.42
C ASN A 20 -7.24 8.78 10.30
N ASP A 21 -6.52 9.14 9.24
CA ASP A 21 -6.11 10.51 8.97
C ASP A 21 -7.31 11.32 8.47
N LYS A 22 -7.56 12.48 9.11
CA LYS A 22 -8.63 13.38 8.72
C LYS A 22 -8.51 13.81 7.25
N ALA A 23 -7.29 14.10 6.78
CA ALA A 23 -7.05 14.56 5.41
C ALA A 23 -7.36 13.47 4.36
N VAL A 24 -7.34 12.19 4.74
CA VAL A 24 -7.77 11.07 3.90
C VAL A 24 -9.28 10.89 3.97
N ARG A 25 -9.89 11.03 5.16
CA ARG A 25 -11.35 10.95 5.34
C ARG A 25 -12.10 12.05 4.59
N ASP A 26 -11.49 13.23 4.47
CA ASP A 26 -12.01 14.35 3.69
C ASP A 26 -11.91 14.09 2.16
N ARG A 27 -11.32 12.97 1.73
CA ARG A 27 -11.15 12.53 0.34
C ARG A 27 -11.81 11.16 0.12
N PRO A 28 -13.12 11.11 -0.17
CA PRO A 28 -13.90 9.86 -0.18
C PRO A 28 -13.37 8.82 -1.17
N GLU A 29 -12.88 9.25 -2.34
CA GLU A 29 -12.29 8.35 -3.34
C GLU A 29 -11.03 7.66 -2.82
N LEU A 30 -10.18 8.38 -2.10
CA LEU A 30 -8.94 7.85 -1.52
C LEU A 30 -9.23 6.91 -0.35
N ALA A 31 -10.17 7.31 0.53
CA ALA A 31 -10.62 6.47 1.62
C ALA A 31 -11.20 5.14 1.09
N HIS A 32 -12.09 5.20 0.09
CA HIS A 32 -12.68 4.03 -0.52
C HIS A 32 -11.64 3.10 -1.16
N LEU A 33 -10.67 3.67 -1.89
CA LEU A 33 -9.56 2.92 -2.47
C LEU A 33 -8.80 2.16 -1.37
N LEU A 34 -8.46 2.83 -0.27
CA LEU A 34 -7.71 2.22 0.83
C LEU A 34 -8.49 1.12 1.57
N GLU A 35 -9.79 1.31 1.80
CA GLU A 35 -10.69 0.29 2.39
C GLU A 35 -10.78 -0.97 1.51
N GLN A 36 -10.96 -0.78 0.21
CA GLN A 36 -10.98 -1.90 -0.75
C GLN A 36 -9.66 -2.67 -0.73
N GLN A 37 -8.53 -1.95 -0.74
CA GLN A 37 -7.22 -2.62 -0.72
C GLN A 37 -6.92 -3.32 0.61
N GLN A 38 -7.45 -2.82 1.74
CA GLN A 38 -7.34 -3.51 3.03
C GLN A 38 -7.95 -4.92 2.99
N THR A 39 -9.13 -5.05 2.38
CA THR A 39 -9.81 -6.35 2.22
C THR A 39 -9.06 -7.25 1.23
N ILE A 40 -8.60 -6.70 0.12
CA ILE A 40 -7.90 -7.45 -0.94
C ILE A 40 -6.54 -7.97 -0.45
N LEU A 41 -5.80 -7.19 0.34
CA LEU A 41 -4.47 -7.57 0.83
C LEU A 41 -4.50 -8.72 1.84
N GLN A 42 -5.65 -9.01 2.44
CA GLN A 42 -5.83 -10.16 3.34
C GLN A 42 -5.94 -11.50 2.58
N SER A 43 -6.01 -11.49 1.24
CA SER A 43 -6.12 -12.70 0.43
C SER A 43 -5.29 -12.68 -0.86
N GLY A 44 -4.72 -13.84 -1.21
CA GLY A 44 -4.04 -14.08 -2.49
C GLY A 44 -2.52 -13.80 -2.49
N ASN A 45 -1.98 -13.53 -3.69
CA ASN A 45 -0.53 -13.34 -3.90
C ASN A 45 -0.09 -11.94 -3.46
N TYR A 46 0.61 -11.87 -2.33
CA TYR A 46 1.05 -10.63 -1.71
C TYR A 46 1.84 -9.69 -2.65
N GLY A 47 2.84 -10.22 -3.36
CA GLY A 47 3.70 -9.38 -4.22
C GLY A 47 2.91 -8.71 -5.34
N MET A 48 1.97 -9.44 -5.95
CA MET A 48 1.06 -8.87 -6.96
C MET A 48 0.16 -7.80 -6.35
N ARG A 49 -0.43 -8.05 -5.16
CA ARG A 49 -1.31 -7.08 -4.49
C ARG A 49 -0.57 -5.80 -4.10
N LEU A 50 0.67 -5.90 -3.63
CA LEU A 50 1.50 -4.73 -3.32
C LEU A 50 1.75 -3.86 -4.55
N ARG A 51 2.16 -4.48 -5.67
CA ARG A 51 2.38 -3.76 -6.93
C ARG A 51 1.09 -3.11 -7.43
N HIS A 52 -0.03 -3.80 -7.27
CA HIS A 52 -1.35 -3.27 -7.62
C HIS A 52 -1.71 -2.03 -6.79
N LEU A 53 -1.59 -2.11 -5.46
CA LEU A 53 -1.83 -0.96 -4.56
C LEU A 53 -0.87 0.20 -4.86
N GLN A 54 0.42 -0.07 -5.08
CA GLN A 54 1.38 0.95 -5.47
C GLN A 54 0.97 1.64 -6.78
N GLY A 55 0.54 0.88 -7.79
CA GLY A 55 0.06 1.43 -9.05
C GLY A 55 -1.21 2.30 -8.89
N LEU A 56 -2.13 1.88 -8.02
CA LEU A 56 -3.33 2.66 -7.70
C LEU A 56 -3.00 3.99 -7.02
N LEU A 57 -2.13 3.96 -6.01
CA LEU A 57 -1.72 5.18 -5.30
C LEU A 57 -0.92 6.13 -6.20
N SER A 58 -0.05 5.61 -7.08
CA SER A 58 0.65 6.43 -8.07
C SER A 58 -0.31 7.10 -9.04
N ARG A 59 -1.34 6.38 -9.52
CA ARG A 59 -2.38 6.98 -10.39
C ARG A 59 -3.15 8.06 -9.65
N TYR A 60 -3.60 7.79 -8.42
CA TYR A 60 -4.29 8.78 -7.61
C TYR A 60 -3.44 10.04 -7.41
N ALA A 61 -2.15 9.88 -7.10
CA ALA A 61 -1.20 10.97 -6.96
C ALA A 61 -1.09 11.81 -8.24
N LEU A 62 -0.95 11.16 -9.39
CA LEU A 62 -0.85 11.84 -10.69
C LEU A 62 -2.12 12.62 -11.03
N THR A 63 -3.30 12.06 -10.73
CA THR A 63 -4.59 12.73 -10.94
C THR A 63 -4.76 13.97 -10.06
N HIS A 64 -4.13 14.01 -8.89
CA HIS A 64 -4.24 15.09 -7.92
C HIS A 64 -2.93 15.91 -7.80
N GLU A 65 -2.13 15.99 -8.85
CA GLU A 65 -0.89 16.81 -8.90
C GLU A 65 0.08 16.55 -7.74
N PHE A 66 0.15 15.30 -7.28
CA PHE A 66 0.92 14.84 -6.12
C PHE A 66 0.51 15.45 -4.77
N ASP A 67 -0.64 16.11 -4.69
CA ASP A 67 -1.24 16.52 -3.42
C ASP A 67 -1.78 15.28 -2.68
N LEU A 68 -0.94 14.69 -1.84
CA LEU A 68 -1.26 13.52 -1.03
C LEU A 68 -1.13 13.83 0.46
N PRO A 69 -2.07 13.37 1.30
CA PRO A 69 -1.91 13.38 2.75
C PRO A 69 -0.61 12.69 3.18
N ASN A 70 0.04 13.21 4.23
CA ASN A 70 1.31 12.69 4.73
C ASN A 70 1.23 11.19 5.09
N SER A 71 0.11 10.74 5.68
CA SER A 71 -0.11 9.32 5.99
C SER A 71 -0.05 8.41 4.76
N VAL A 72 -0.56 8.89 3.61
CA VAL A 72 -0.54 8.18 2.32
C VAL A 72 0.85 8.19 1.70
N GLN A 73 1.59 9.29 1.86
CA GLN A 73 3.00 9.35 1.45
C GLN A 73 3.84 8.33 2.24
N GLN A 74 3.64 8.22 3.55
CA GLN A 74 4.32 7.23 4.38
C GLN A 74 3.94 5.78 4.01
N LEU A 75 2.67 5.54 3.66
CA LEU A 75 2.22 4.27 3.11
C LEU A 75 2.97 3.96 1.80
N ASN A 76 3.06 4.91 0.87
CA ASN A 76 3.79 4.74 -0.39
C ASN A 76 5.27 4.39 -0.18
N VAL A 77 5.96 5.08 0.74
CA VAL A 77 7.35 4.75 1.09
C VAL A 77 7.47 3.31 1.61
N THR A 78 6.54 2.90 2.47
CA THR A 78 6.51 1.53 3.00
C THR A 78 6.28 0.51 1.89
N LEU A 79 5.34 0.77 0.98
CA LEU A 79 5.04 -0.10 -0.15
C LEU A 79 6.27 -0.28 -1.06
N ILE A 80 6.96 0.81 -1.40
CA ILE A 80 8.18 0.75 -2.24
C ILE A 80 9.23 -0.14 -1.58
N ARG A 81 9.44 -0.01 -0.26
CA ARG A 81 10.41 -0.86 0.47
C ARG A 81 10.00 -2.33 0.44
N GLN A 82 8.72 -2.63 0.64
CA GLN A 82 8.22 -4.01 0.63
C GLN A 82 8.29 -4.65 -0.76
N VAL A 83 7.93 -3.91 -1.82
CA VAL A 83 8.02 -4.39 -3.20
C VAL A 83 9.48 -4.67 -3.57
N ARG A 84 10.40 -3.75 -3.27
CA ARG A 84 11.84 -3.98 -3.53
C ARG A 84 12.39 -5.17 -2.72
N GLY A 85 12.02 -5.29 -1.45
CA GLY A 85 12.41 -6.43 -0.63
C GLY A 85 11.88 -7.76 -1.19
N PHE A 86 10.65 -7.77 -1.69
CA PHE A 86 10.06 -8.93 -2.37
C PHE A 86 10.79 -9.27 -3.68
N ASP A 87 11.13 -8.27 -4.50
CA ASP A 87 11.86 -8.47 -5.75
C ASP A 87 13.25 -9.08 -5.51
N VAL A 88 13.98 -8.59 -4.50
CA VAL A 88 15.28 -9.16 -4.10
C VAL A 88 15.13 -10.62 -3.66
N LEU A 89 14.11 -10.93 -2.85
CA LEU A 89 13.86 -12.30 -2.41
C LEU A 89 13.56 -13.23 -3.59
N LEU A 90 12.78 -12.78 -4.58
CA LEU A 90 12.52 -13.56 -5.79
C LEU A 90 13.80 -13.79 -6.61
N SER A 91 14.62 -12.75 -6.81
CA SER A 91 15.89 -12.88 -7.56
C SER A 91 16.91 -13.76 -6.85
N SER A 92 16.85 -13.86 -5.52
CA SER A 92 17.75 -14.73 -4.74
C SER A 92 17.38 -16.22 -4.76
N GLN A 93 16.20 -16.57 -5.30
CA GLN A 93 15.72 -17.96 -5.41
C GLN A 93 15.83 -18.54 -6.83
N GLN A 94 16.35 -17.75 -7.79
CA GLN A 94 16.68 -18.19 -9.15
C GLN A 94 18.16 -18.54 -9.25
#